data_AF-A0A6C0I223-F1
#
_entry.id   AF-A0A6C0I223-F1
#
_cell.length_a   1.000
_cell.length_b   1.000
_cell.length_c   1.000
_cell.angle_alpha   90.00
_cell.angle_beta   90.00
_cell.angle_gamma   90.00
#
_symmetry.space_group_name_H-M   'P 1'
#
loop_
_entity.id
_entity.type
_entity.pdbx_description
1 polymer ?
#
loop_
_entity_poly.entity_id
_entity_poly.type
_entity_poly.pdbx_seq_one_letter_code
_entity_poly.pdbx_strand_id
1 'polypeptide(L)'
;MNNISRKVVYGMLIVIILTTILYFLIKYFINNHDYTNEKFIPQDYTNDKSINNTTIVSGYWVIKNKHNNKYDEWFEKTLRINCPYVFFGTKETIKMAKKYRRNLPTHYIRLELDDFETKKYKNDFIIDSIHAPSAELNMIWNEKIFLIQKAKNINPFNSEYFVWCDAGICIYRENPPPIEPIPLLSFTKDKFIYTESHPMPNDDISYSNHHISGTFLIHKDFIDAFTDIYKSYQDKLIPRKDNIYTDQVIYTHIFRNRPELFLKVGTGYGKIIELFYNQKIFVPILVGGLGNQLFILLSTYFMAMDNNSKCFINSIKPQSSIHTNINYSDNIFKKFKHNTIDQNIMTIYNLSVRNDETRKFAEIDTQHNLINGYLQNYNHFHNHYDKIEQILELPITPKREIFFLHVRLGDFNYTPGHILNLDNYYKKAIDFILNKFITAKFVLFSDEPDNAKRYIKNIYPTIMLENNTFNNNELEELSEMRNCRLGGISGHSTFAWWGGYLNDNPNKIIILPDKFTNHESDFSGMFYPNAIIMTV
;
A
#
# COMPACT_ATOMS: atom_id res chain seq x y z
N MET A 1 -13.32 59.70 35.26
CA MET A 1 -12.54 58.85 34.33
C MET A 1 -11.46 57.96 34.99
N ASN A 2 -11.35 57.83 36.33
CA ASN A 2 -10.20 57.14 36.95
C ASN A 2 -10.39 55.66 37.37
N ASN A 3 -11.62 55.13 37.40
CA ASN A 3 -11.84 53.74 37.86
C ASN A 3 -11.80 52.69 36.73
N ILE A 4 -12.08 53.08 35.49
CA ILE A 4 -12.05 52.18 34.33
C ILE A 4 -10.60 51.89 33.91
N SER A 5 -9.74 52.92 33.94
CA SER A 5 -8.30 52.80 33.65
C SER A 5 -7.58 51.83 34.61
N ARG A 6 -7.86 51.90 35.93
CA ARG A 6 -7.23 51.00 36.91
C ARG A 6 -7.64 49.54 36.70
N LYS A 7 -8.92 49.25 36.45
CA LYS A 7 -9.39 47.86 36.21
C LYS A 7 -8.76 47.24 34.96
N VAL A 8 -8.55 48.02 33.90
CA VAL A 8 -7.87 47.56 32.68
C VAL A 8 -6.39 47.26 32.95
N VAL A 9 -5.70 48.13 33.70
CA VAL A 9 -4.30 47.91 34.08
C VAL A 9 -4.14 46.68 34.98
N TYR A 10 -5.01 46.48 35.98
CA TYR A 10 -4.99 45.28 36.81
C TYR A 10 -5.32 44.00 36.00
N GLY A 11 -6.25 44.07 35.05
CA GLY A 11 -6.55 42.97 34.14
C GLY A 11 -5.34 42.59 33.27
N MET A 12 -4.65 43.57 32.69
CA MET A 12 -3.43 43.32 31.92
C MET A 12 -2.30 42.75 32.78
N LEU A 13 -2.14 43.23 34.02
CA LEU A 13 -1.12 42.71 34.95
C LEU A 13 -1.38 41.24 35.31
N ILE A 14 -2.64 40.86 35.54
CA ILE A 14 -3.03 39.48 35.83
C ILE A 14 -2.76 38.58 34.62
N VAL A 15 -3.07 39.04 33.39
CA VAL A 15 -2.79 38.28 32.17
C VAL A 15 -1.28 38.09 31.96
N ILE A 16 -0.45 39.11 32.23
CA ILE A 16 1.02 39.00 32.15
C ILE A 16 1.56 38.01 33.19
N ILE A 17 1.04 38.05 34.43
CA ILE A 17 1.45 37.11 35.48
C ILE A 17 1.06 35.67 35.10
N LEU A 18 -0.17 35.45 34.63
CA LEU A 18 -0.65 34.12 34.23
C LEU A 18 0.11 33.55 33.03
N THR A 19 0.39 34.39 32.01
CA THR A 19 1.17 33.98 30.84
C THR A 19 2.63 33.68 31.19
N THR A 20 3.20 34.42 32.15
CA THR A 20 4.56 34.19 32.65
C THR A 20 4.64 32.91 33.48
N ILE A 21 3.68 32.66 34.38
CA ILE A 21 3.58 31.40 35.13
C ILE A 21 3.39 30.22 34.17
N LEU A 22 2.53 30.35 33.16
CA LEU A 22 2.33 29.32 32.14
C LEU A 22 3.61 29.07 31.34
N TYR A 23 4.35 30.11 30.98
CA TYR A 23 5.66 29.99 30.31
C TYR A 23 6.67 29.23 31.18
N PHE A 24 6.78 29.54 32.48
CA PHE A 24 7.68 28.83 33.38
C PHE A 24 7.23 27.40 33.67
N LEU A 25 5.92 27.13 33.75
CA LEU A 25 5.39 25.77 33.86
C LEU A 25 5.69 24.95 32.61
N ILE A 26 5.45 25.51 31.41
CA ILE A 26 5.81 24.86 30.15
C ILE A 26 7.32 24.58 30.11
N LYS A 27 8.16 25.55 30.49
CA LYS A 27 9.62 25.37 30.52
C LYS A 27 10.06 24.35 31.57
N TYR A 28 9.39 24.29 32.72
CA TYR A 28 9.62 23.30 33.77
C TYR A 28 9.19 21.89 33.32
N PHE A 29 8.06 21.75 32.62
CA PHE A 29 7.63 20.47 32.05
C PHE A 29 8.52 20.00 30.89
N ILE A 30 9.00 20.92 30.05
CA ILE A 30 9.96 20.63 28.98
C ILE A 30 11.30 20.19 29.57
N ASN A 31 11.80 20.85 30.62
CA ASN A 31 13.10 20.54 31.23
C ASN A 31 13.07 19.32 32.18
N ASN A 32 11.93 18.97 32.79
CA ASN A 32 11.82 17.80 33.67
C ASN A 32 11.37 16.51 32.97
N HIS A 33 10.97 16.58 31.69
CA HIS A 33 10.90 15.43 30.80
C HIS A 33 12.18 15.27 29.98
N ASP A 34 13.34 15.41 30.64
CA ASP A 34 14.59 14.85 30.14
C ASP A 34 14.50 13.32 30.19
N TYR A 35 13.79 12.75 29.21
CA TYR A 35 14.23 11.46 28.67
C TYR A 35 15.70 11.67 28.32
N THR A 36 16.60 10.95 28.97
CA THR A 36 18.03 10.95 28.63
C THR A 36 18.15 10.43 27.19
N ASN A 37 18.01 11.36 26.23
CA ASN A 37 18.00 11.13 24.79
C ASN A 37 19.46 11.02 24.33
N GLU A 38 20.11 9.91 24.66
CA GLU A 38 21.37 9.57 24.02
C GLU A 38 21.10 9.14 22.57
N LYS A 39 21.10 10.10 21.65
CA LYS A 39 21.19 9.84 20.21
C LYS A 39 22.59 9.32 19.90
N PHE A 40 22.71 8.03 19.61
CA PHE A 40 23.86 7.53 18.87
C PHE A 40 23.44 7.35 17.41
N ILE A 41 23.68 8.37 16.60
CA ILE A 41 23.55 8.32 15.13
C ILE A 41 24.99 8.19 14.60
N PRO A 42 25.39 7.05 14.02
CA PRO A 42 26.70 6.92 13.39
C PRO A 42 26.89 8.00 12.31
N GLN A 43 28.10 8.55 12.22
CA GLN A 43 28.45 9.68 11.34
C GLN A 43 28.23 9.40 9.84
N ASP A 44 28.12 8.12 9.46
CA ASP A 44 27.84 7.68 8.08
C ASP A 44 26.34 7.57 7.75
N TYR A 45 25.45 7.69 8.76
CA TYR A 45 23.99 7.61 8.55
C TYR A 45 23.37 8.93 8.08
N THR A 46 24.13 10.03 8.08
CA THR A 46 23.61 11.38 7.78
C THR A 46 23.62 11.73 6.30
N ASN A 47 24.19 10.90 5.41
CA ASN A 47 24.37 11.26 4.01
C ASN A 47 23.50 10.48 3.01
N ASP A 48 22.69 9.51 3.44
CA ASP A 48 21.80 8.82 2.53
C ASP A 48 20.38 8.70 3.09
N LYS A 49 19.59 9.75 2.87
CA LYS A 49 18.14 9.81 3.18
C LYS A 49 17.32 8.74 2.42
N SER A 50 17.96 7.87 1.61
CA SER A 50 17.29 6.92 0.71
C SER A 50 17.28 5.45 1.17
N ILE A 51 17.96 5.08 2.27
CA ILE A 51 18.28 3.65 2.49
C ILE A 51 17.21 2.84 3.27
N ASN A 52 16.42 3.42 4.17
CA ASN A 52 15.43 2.63 4.92
C ASN A 52 14.19 3.42 5.33
N ASN A 53 13.00 2.93 4.95
CA ASN A 53 11.71 3.51 5.33
C ASN A 53 11.03 2.78 6.51
N THR A 54 11.75 1.88 7.17
CA THR A 54 11.25 1.01 8.23
C THR A 54 12.08 1.19 9.50
N THR A 55 11.39 1.24 10.65
CA THR A 55 12.00 1.19 11.99
C THR A 55 11.48 -0.03 12.74
N ILE A 56 12.38 -0.83 13.32
CA ILE A 56 12.01 -1.85 14.29
C ILE A 56 11.84 -1.20 15.66
N VAL A 57 10.73 -1.49 16.31
CA VAL A 57 10.48 -1.16 17.71
C VAL A 57 10.63 -2.42 18.53
N SER A 58 11.43 -2.33 19.58
CA SER A 58 11.74 -3.46 20.46
C SER A 58 11.91 -2.98 21.89
N GLY A 59 11.93 -3.90 22.83
CA GLY A 59 12.27 -3.59 24.21
C GLY A 59 12.55 -4.82 25.05
N TYR A 60 13.18 -4.57 26.19
CA TYR A 60 13.50 -5.63 27.16
C TYR A 60 13.46 -5.09 28.59
N TRP A 61 12.85 -5.88 29.49
CA TRP A 61 12.78 -5.63 30.92
C TRP A 61 13.07 -6.93 31.65
N VAL A 62 13.82 -6.85 32.76
CA VAL A 62 14.14 -8.03 33.56
C VAL A 62 12.97 -8.36 34.48
N ILE A 63 12.24 -9.40 34.13
CA ILE A 63 11.04 -9.88 34.85
C ILE A 63 11.00 -11.42 34.84
N LYS A 64 10.13 -12.00 35.68
CA LYS A 64 9.84 -13.44 35.63
C LYS A 64 9.17 -13.79 34.29
N ASN A 65 9.85 -14.61 33.49
CA ASN A 65 9.47 -14.93 32.12
C ASN A 65 9.59 -16.45 31.80
N LYS A 66 9.23 -16.87 30.59
CA LYS A 66 9.20 -18.29 30.15
C LYS A 66 10.58 -18.90 29.87
N HIS A 67 11.63 -18.08 29.79
CA HIS A 67 12.91 -18.42 29.20
C HIS A 67 14.11 -18.16 30.12
N ASN A 68 13.86 -17.73 31.36
CA ASN A 68 14.88 -17.45 32.38
C ASN A 68 15.97 -16.51 31.82
N ASN A 69 17.25 -16.87 31.95
CA ASN A 69 18.40 -16.02 31.63
C ASN A 69 18.94 -16.18 30.20
N LYS A 70 18.22 -16.87 29.29
CA LYS A 70 18.69 -17.17 27.93
C LYS A 70 18.83 -15.96 27.00
N TYR A 71 18.31 -14.80 27.39
CA TYR A 71 18.28 -13.61 26.54
C TYR A 71 19.67 -13.05 26.22
N ASP A 72 20.66 -13.21 27.10
CA ASP A 72 22.02 -12.73 26.83
C ASP A 72 22.65 -13.44 25.63
N GLU A 73 22.49 -14.77 25.56
CA GLU A 73 22.92 -15.60 24.42
C GLU A 73 22.13 -15.28 23.16
N TRP A 74 20.82 -15.06 23.28
CA TRP A 74 19.99 -14.73 22.12
C TRP A 74 20.31 -13.36 21.53
N PHE A 75 20.59 -12.35 22.36
CA PHE A 75 20.82 -10.98 21.90
C PHE A 75 22.05 -10.85 21.00
N GLU A 76 23.03 -11.76 21.12
CA GLU A 76 24.16 -11.82 20.19
C GLU A 76 23.72 -11.96 18.72
N LYS A 77 22.58 -12.61 18.47
CA LYS A 77 22.02 -12.85 17.13
C LYS A 77 20.76 -12.02 16.88
N THR A 78 19.79 -12.06 17.79
CA THR A 78 18.45 -11.47 17.63
C THR A 78 18.44 -9.95 17.52
N LEU A 79 19.38 -9.24 18.15
CA LEU A 79 19.51 -7.78 18.03
C LEU A 79 20.33 -7.36 16.80
N ARG A 80 20.79 -8.30 15.97
CA ARG A 80 21.64 -8.02 14.80
C ARG A 80 20.87 -7.75 13.51
N ILE A 81 19.53 -7.69 13.55
CA ILE A 81 18.74 -7.33 12.36
C ILE A 81 19.19 -5.94 11.89
N ASN A 82 19.64 -5.87 10.63
CA ASN A 82 20.17 -4.66 10.03
C ASN A 82 19.03 -3.72 9.62
N CYS A 83 18.51 -2.99 10.60
CA CYS A 83 17.44 -2.01 10.47
C CYS A 83 17.61 -0.97 11.60
N PRO A 84 17.19 0.29 11.41
CA PRO A 84 17.07 1.24 12.51
C PRO A 84 16.13 0.73 13.61
N TYR A 85 16.53 0.90 14.88
CA TYR A 85 15.73 0.48 16.04
C TYR A 85 15.30 1.68 16.89
N VAL A 86 14.07 1.65 17.40
CA VAL A 86 13.72 2.31 18.67
C VAL A 86 13.65 1.23 19.74
N PHE A 87 14.51 1.33 20.75
CA PHE A 87 14.63 0.32 21.80
C PHE A 87 14.23 0.87 23.16
N PHE A 88 13.22 0.26 23.78
CA PHE A 88 12.73 0.62 25.11
C PHE A 88 13.28 -0.31 26.20
N GLY A 89 13.58 0.25 27.37
CA GLY A 89 13.98 -0.55 28.52
C GLY A 89 14.37 0.28 29.74
N THR A 90 14.78 -0.40 30.80
CA THR A 90 15.46 0.22 31.94
C THR A 90 16.88 0.64 31.59
N LYS A 91 17.54 1.40 32.47
CA LYS A 91 18.95 1.80 32.29
C LYS A 91 19.87 0.59 32.07
N GLU A 92 19.67 -0.48 32.82
CA GLU A 92 20.49 -1.70 32.80
C GLU A 92 20.27 -2.51 31.52
N THR A 93 19.00 -2.67 31.12
CA THR A 93 18.63 -3.43 29.91
C THR A 93 18.99 -2.69 28.63
N ILE A 94 18.93 -1.36 28.61
CA ILE A 94 19.47 -0.54 27.52
C ILE A 94 20.99 -0.73 27.40
N LYS A 95 21.72 -0.74 28.52
CA LYS A 95 23.18 -1.01 28.50
C LYS A 95 23.48 -2.39 27.90
N MET A 96 22.67 -3.39 28.23
CA MET A 96 22.76 -4.74 27.66
C MET A 96 22.48 -4.73 26.15
N ALA A 97 21.39 -4.10 25.70
CA ALA A 97 21.05 -4.00 24.28
C ALA A 97 22.14 -3.28 23.46
N LYS A 98 22.72 -2.19 23.99
CA LYS A 98 23.84 -1.46 23.36
C LYS A 98 25.03 -2.36 23.04
N LYS A 99 25.39 -3.28 23.97
CA LYS A 99 26.48 -4.26 23.78
C LYS A 99 26.29 -5.09 22.50
N TYR A 100 25.06 -5.49 22.21
CA TYR A 100 24.74 -6.40 21.10
C TYR A 100 24.33 -5.69 19.81
N ARG A 101 23.66 -4.53 19.89
CA ARG A 101 23.38 -3.66 18.73
C ARG A 101 24.65 -3.11 18.09
N ARG A 102 25.71 -2.90 18.88
CA ARG A 102 27.00 -2.36 18.43
C ARG A 102 26.78 -1.04 17.67
N ASN A 103 27.21 -0.97 16.41
CA ASN A 103 27.11 0.21 15.55
C ASN A 103 25.79 0.32 14.78
N LEU A 104 24.86 -0.64 14.92
CA LEU A 104 23.59 -0.58 14.19
C LEU A 104 22.72 0.58 14.71
N PRO A 105 22.09 1.38 13.83
CA PRO A 105 21.35 2.58 14.22
C PRO A 105 20.26 2.26 15.23
N THR A 106 20.31 2.91 16.38
CA THR A 106 19.37 2.64 17.47
C THR A 106 19.14 3.89 18.30
N HIS A 107 17.88 4.25 18.50
CA HIS A 107 17.45 5.26 19.44
C HIS A 107 16.94 4.56 20.70
N TYR A 108 17.57 4.82 21.85
CA TYR A 108 17.25 4.18 23.11
C TYR A 108 16.36 5.08 23.97
N ILE A 109 15.27 4.53 24.50
CA ILE A 109 14.33 5.27 25.34
C ILE A 109 14.19 4.54 26.67
N ARG A 110 14.55 5.22 27.75
CA ARG A 110 14.31 4.71 29.09
C ARG A 110 12.81 4.71 29.37
N LEU A 111 12.28 3.58 29.80
CA LEU A 111 10.89 3.41 30.18
C LEU A 111 10.78 2.35 31.26
N GLU A 112 10.26 2.72 32.43
CA GLU A 112 10.03 1.76 33.51
C GLU A 112 8.64 1.13 33.37
N LEU A 113 8.42 -0.06 33.94
CA LEU A 113 7.10 -0.72 33.92
C LEU A 113 6.02 0.14 34.59
N ASP A 114 6.43 1.04 35.48
CA ASP A 114 5.54 1.95 36.18
C ASP A 114 4.95 3.05 35.29
N ASP A 115 5.54 3.27 34.10
CA ASP A 115 5.16 4.28 33.12
C ASP A 115 4.28 3.71 31.99
N PHE A 116 3.94 2.42 32.05
CA PHE A 116 3.17 1.73 31.02
C PHE A 116 1.69 2.11 31.05
N GLU A 117 1.09 2.29 29.87
CA GLU A 117 -0.35 2.49 29.72
C GLU A 117 -1.13 1.29 30.29
N THR A 118 -0.56 0.09 30.19
CA THR A 118 -1.15 -1.17 30.66
C THR A 118 -1.03 -1.41 32.16
N LYS A 119 -0.30 -0.56 32.91
CA LYS A 119 -0.14 -0.69 34.37
C LYS A 119 -1.47 -0.74 35.11
N LYS A 120 -2.49 -0.01 34.64
CA LYS A 120 -3.83 0.00 35.23
C LYS A 120 -4.47 -1.39 35.31
N TYR A 121 -4.10 -2.31 34.43
CA TYR A 121 -4.64 -3.66 34.38
C TYR A 121 -3.82 -4.70 35.15
N LYS A 122 -2.75 -4.29 35.84
CA LYS A 122 -1.80 -5.23 36.48
C LYS A 122 -2.49 -6.27 37.37
N ASN A 123 -3.53 -5.86 38.11
CA ASN A 123 -4.28 -6.73 39.03
C ASN A 123 -5.40 -7.53 38.35
N ASP A 124 -5.63 -7.30 37.06
CA ASP A 124 -6.67 -7.97 36.27
C ASP A 124 -6.08 -9.06 35.36
N PHE A 125 -4.78 -9.06 35.11
CA PHE A 125 -4.13 -10.13 34.36
C PHE A 125 -4.14 -11.47 35.13
N ILE A 126 -4.65 -12.51 34.47
CA ILE A 126 -4.53 -13.89 34.94
C ILE A 126 -3.10 -14.36 34.72
N ILE A 127 -2.52 -14.95 35.78
CA ILE A 127 -1.18 -15.54 35.74
C ILE A 127 -1.31 -17.02 35.39
N ASP A 128 -0.62 -17.44 34.34
CA ASP A 128 -0.54 -18.83 33.90
C ASP A 128 0.92 -19.26 33.83
N SER A 129 1.28 -20.35 34.52
CA SER A 129 2.68 -20.77 34.67
C SER A 129 3.37 -21.12 33.36
N ILE A 130 2.61 -21.45 32.31
CA ILE A 130 3.11 -21.85 30.99
C ILE A 130 3.00 -20.68 30.01
N HIS A 131 1.85 -20.03 29.96
CA HIS A 131 1.50 -19.07 28.92
C HIS A 131 1.73 -17.61 29.30
N ALA A 132 1.66 -17.24 30.59
CA ALA A 132 1.88 -15.87 31.09
C ALA A 132 2.36 -15.90 32.56
N PRO A 133 3.63 -16.29 32.83
CA PRO A 133 4.12 -16.59 34.18
C PRO A 133 4.18 -15.41 35.17
N SER A 134 3.87 -14.19 34.71
CA SER A 134 3.78 -12.98 35.53
C SER A 134 2.82 -11.96 34.89
N ALA A 135 2.22 -11.10 35.72
CA ALA A 135 1.40 -10.00 35.25
C ALA A 135 2.25 -8.96 34.47
N GLU A 136 3.50 -8.75 34.90
CA GLU A 136 4.46 -7.86 34.25
C GLU A 136 4.77 -8.31 32.82
N LEU A 137 4.88 -9.62 32.56
CA LEU A 137 5.08 -10.12 31.21
C LEU A 137 3.88 -9.81 30.32
N ASN A 138 2.67 -9.98 30.86
CA ASN A 138 1.45 -9.71 30.12
C ASN A 138 1.27 -8.20 29.87
N MET A 139 1.66 -7.35 30.83
CA MET A 139 1.76 -5.90 30.64
C MET A 139 2.67 -5.57 29.46
N ILE A 140 3.90 -6.10 29.43
CA ILE A 140 4.86 -5.85 28.33
C ILE A 140 4.28 -6.26 26.98
N TRP A 141 3.64 -7.42 26.88
CA TRP A 141 3.03 -7.85 25.62
C TRP A 141 1.90 -6.91 25.18
N ASN A 142 1.04 -6.52 26.11
CA ASN A 142 -0.05 -5.60 25.85
C ASN A 142 0.41 -4.15 25.61
N GLU A 143 1.64 -3.80 25.98
CA GLU A 143 2.21 -2.46 25.81
C GLU A 143 2.72 -2.23 24.38
N LYS A 144 2.98 -3.29 23.62
CA LYS A 144 3.67 -3.24 22.31
C LYS A 144 3.13 -2.18 21.35
N ILE A 145 1.80 -2.08 21.21
CA ILE A 145 1.19 -1.11 20.29
C ILE A 145 1.39 0.35 20.77
N PHE A 146 1.38 0.58 22.09
CA PHE A 146 1.67 1.89 22.67
C PHE A 146 3.15 2.24 22.54
N LEU A 147 4.05 1.26 22.61
CA LEU A 147 5.48 1.47 22.33
C LEU A 147 5.70 1.83 20.85
N ILE A 148 4.99 1.17 19.93
CA ILE A 148 4.96 1.52 18.51
C ILE A 148 4.46 2.96 18.31
N GLN A 149 3.38 3.35 18.99
CA GLN A 149 2.86 4.72 18.94
C GLN A 149 3.86 5.75 19.48
N LYS A 150 4.49 5.48 20.64
CA LYS A 150 5.54 6.33 21.22
C LYS A 150 6.73 6.46 20.26
N ALA A 151 7.19 5.36 19.65
CA ALA A 151 8.25 5.37 18.63
C ALA A 151 7.86 6.17 17.38
N LYS A 152 6.62 6.04 16.89
CA LYS A 152 6.10 6.82 15.76
C LYS A 152 6.04 8.31 16.07
N ASN A 153 5.69 8.71 17.28
CA ASN A 153 5.59 10.12 17.64
C ASN A 153 6.98 10.79 17.69
N ILE A 154 8.04 10.04 18.00
CA ILE A 154 9.42 10.53 17.99
C ILE A 154 10.02 10.44 16.58
N ASN A 155 9.71 9.36 15.86
CA ASN A 155 10.18 9.00 14.51
C ASN A 155 11.63 9.43 14.20
N PRO A 156 12.63 8.97 14.97
CA PRO A 156 13.99 9.48 14.90
C PRO A 156 14.70 9.20 13.55
N PHE A 157 14.17 8.27 12.76
CA PHE A 157 14.70 7.85 11.47
C PHE A 157 13.81 8.23 10.28
N ASN A 158 12.76 9.04 10.50
CA ASN A 158 11.80 9.44 9.46
C ASN A 158 11.24 8.24 8.66
N SER A 159 10.87 7.18 9.36
CA SER A 159 10.31 5.96 8.79
C SER A 159 8.80 6.10 8.51
N GLU A 160 8.34 5.39 7.48
CA GLU A 160 6.92 5.23 7.14
C GLU A 160 6.32 4.01 7.85
N TYR A 161 7.13 2.97 8.06
CA TYR A 161 6.72 1.69 8.60
C TYR A 161 7.36 1.40 9.97
N PHE A 162 6.57 0.85 10.88
CA PHE A 162 7.01 0.45 12.22
C PHE A 162 6.71 -1.03 12.44
N VAL A 163 7.72 -1.77 12.88
CA VAL A 163 7.64 -3.21 13.11
C VAL A 163 7.84 -3.47 14.60
N TRP A 164 6.89 -4.11 15.27
CA TRP A 164 7.21 -4.65 16.59
C TRP A 164 8.01 -5.94 16.42
N CYS A 165 9.21 -6.00 17.00
CA CYS A 165 10.03 -7.19 17.04
C CYS A 165 10.51 -7.44 18.47
N ASP A 166 10.19 -8.61 19.02
CA ASP A 166 10.66 -8.98 20.35
C ASP A 166 12.19 -9.01 20.37
N ALA A 167 12.81 -8.45 21.41
CA ALA A 167 14.27 -8.38 21.50
C ALA A 167 14.94 -9.76 21.38
N GLY A 168 14.25 -10.81 21.85
CA GLY A 168 14.67 -12.21 21.71
C GLY A 168 13.85 -13.00 20.68
N ILE A 169 13.60 -12.40 19.51
CA ILE A 169 12.79 -12.98 18.42
C ILE A 169 13.19 -14.43 18.12
N CYS A 170 12.20 -15.32 18.05
CA CYS A 170 12.43 -16.76 18.04
C CYS A 170 13.22 -17.28 16.84
N ILE A 171 12.99 -16.72 15.64
CA ILE A 171 13.56 -17.21 14.38
C ILE A 171 15.08 -17.04 14.28
N TYR A 172 15.65 -16.12 15.07
CA TYR A 172 17.09 -15.84 15.09
C TYR A 172 17.79 -16.23 16.39
N ARG A 173 17.15 -17.08 17.21
CA ARG A 173 17.78 -17.60 18.43
C ARG A 173 18.91 -18.58 18.13
N GLU A 174 18.79 -19.33 17.05
CA GLU A 174 19.80 -20.31 16.61
C GLU A 174 20.71 -19.73 15.52
N ASN A 175 20.12 -19.17 14.47
CA ASN A 175 20.83 -18.59 13.32
C ASN A 175 20.80 -17.05 13.33
N PRO A 176 21.86 -16.36 12.91
CA PRO A 176 21.83 -14.90 12.80
C PRO A 176 20.93 -14.43 11.64
N PRO A 177 20.40 -13.19 11.69
CA PRO A 177 19.70 -12.58 10.57
C PRO A 177 20.64 -12.30 9.38
N PRO A 178 20.09 -12.05 8.17
CA PRO A 178 20.86 -11.55 7.03
C PRO A 178 21.67 -10.30 7.38
N ILE A 179 22.85 -10.16 6.76
CA ILE A 179 23.75 -9.01 6.99
C ILE A 179 23.19 -7.78 6.26
N GLU A 180 22.49 -8.01 5.15
CA GLU A 180 21.85 -7.00 4.34
C GLU A 180 20.78 -6.23 5.14
N PRO A 181 20.60 -4.93 4.86
CA PRO A 181 19.53 -4.17 5.48
C PRO A 181 18.17 -4.73 5.05
N ILE A 182 17.16 -4.60 5.93
CA ILE A 182 15.76 -4.83 5.54
C ILE A 182 15.48 -3.94 4.30
N PRO A 183 14.99 -4.51 3.18
CA PRO A 183 14.71 -3.73 1.98
C PRO A 183 13.58 -2.73 2.23
N LEU A 184 13.46 -1.73 1.35
CA LEU A 184 12.33 -0.80 1.39
C LEU A 184 11.01 -1.58 1.32
N LEU A 185 10.17 -1.37 2.33
CA LEU A 185 8.87 -2.00 2.43
C LEU A 185 7.82 -1.14 1.73
N SER A 186 6.87 -1.75 1.05
CA SER A 186 5.81 -1.03 0.33
C SER A 186 4.44 -1.66 0.52
N PHE A 187 4.11 -2.03 1.76
CA PHE A 187 2.80 -2.59 2.08
C PHE A 187 1.68 -1.54 2.03
N THR A 188 0.46 -1.99 2.23
CA THR A 188 -0.68 -1.08 2.41
C THR A 188 -0.52 -0.22 3.67
N LYS A 189 -1.12 0.98 3.63
CA LYS A 189 -1.02 2.00 4.68
C LYS A 189 -2.13 1.93 5.74
N ASP A 190 -3.17 1.14 5.50
CA ASP A 190 -4.41 1.11 6.26
C ASP A 190 -4.68 -0.23 6.98
N LYS A 191 -3.70 -1.15 6.99
CA LYS A 191 -3.84 -2.48 7.61
C LYS A 191 -2.81 -2.73 8.71
N PHE A 192 -3.18 -3.61 9.62
CA PHE A 192 -2.30 -4.31 10.54
C PHE A 192 -1.76 -5.58 9.87
N ILE A 193 -0.45 -5.62 9.63
CA ILE A 193 0.18 -6.65 8.80
C ILE A 193 0.84 -7.69 9.70
N TYR A 194 0.49 -8.97 9.52
CA TYR A 194 0.83 -10.03 10.46
C TYR A 194 1.10 -11.38 9.78
N THR A 195 1.68 -12.31 10.53
CA THR A 195 1.71 -13.74 10.17
C THR A 195 0.76 -14.54 11.06
N GLU A 196 0.14 -15.56 10.49
CA GLU A 196 -0.72 -16.47 11.24
C GLU A 196 0.12 -17.38 12.15
N SER A 197 -0.17 -17.37 13.46
CA SER A 197 0.43 -18.30 14.42
C SER A 197 -0.26 -19.67 14.41
N HIS A 198 -1.60 -19.66 14.36
CA HIS A 198 -2.46 -20.84 14.33
C HIS A 198 -3.70 -20.57 13.45
N PRO A 199 -4.33 -21.61 12.88
CA PRO A 199 -5.62 -21.46 12.20
C PRO A 199 -6.65 -20.76 13.12
N MET A 200 -7.59 -20.03 12.51
CA MET A 200 -8.64 -19.36 13.28
C MET A 200 -9.41 -20.38 14.13
N PRO A 201 -9.59 -20.18 15.44
CA PRO A 201 -10.37 -21.09 16.27
C PRO A 201 -11.84 -21.13 15.82
N ASN A 202 -12.40 -22.33 15.72
CA ASN A 202 -13.82 -22.54 15.37
C ASN A 202 -14.78 -22.14 16.51
N ASP A 203 -14.34 -22.30 17.76
CA ASP A 203 -15.11 -21.97 18.96
C ASP A 203 -14.75 -20.56 19.51
N ASP A 204 -15.24 -20.23 20.71
CA ASP A 204 -14.80 -19.03 21.43
C ASP A 204 -13.26 -19.00 21.58
N ILE A 205 -12.69 -17.79 21.49
CA ILE A 205 -11.25 -17.55 21.68
C ILE A 205 -10.94 -17.82 23.17
N SER A 206 -10.73 -19.10 23.47
CA SER A 206 -10.54 -19.63 24.81
C SER A 206 -9.07 -19.94 25.06
N TYR A 207 -8.63 -19.67 26.29
CA TYR A 207 -7.38 -20.13 26.90
C TYR A 207 -6.16 -20.19 25.97
N SER A 208 -5.50 -19.05 25.77
CA SER A 208 -4.28 -18.87 24.94
C SER A 208 -4.39 -19.13 23.44
N ASN A 209 -5.52 -19.59 22.92
CA ASN A 209 -5.74 -19.76 21.48
C ASN A 209 -5.70 -18.41 20.76
N HIS A 210 -4.87 -18.28 19.73
CA HIS A 210 -4.72 -17.04 18.98
C HIS A 210 -4.30 -17.30 17.53
N HIS A 211 -4.85 -16.49 16.63
CA HIS A 211 -4.59 -16.54 15.20
C HIS A 211 -3.45 -15.60 14.77
N ILE A 212 -3.31 -14.47 15.48
CA ILE A 212 -2.37 -13.40 15.12
C ILE A 212 -1.03 -13.59 15.84
N SER A 213 0.08 -13.60 15.11
CA SER A 213 1.42 -13.64 15.72
C SER A 213 1.77 -12.33 16.46
N GLY A 214 2.64 -12.41 17.47
CA GLY A 214 3.04 -11.27 18.30
C GLY A 214 4.08 -10.33 17.68
N THR A 215 4.47 -10.55 16.41
CA THR A 215 5.38 -9.72 15.62
C THR A 215 4.62 -9.20 14.41
N PHE A 216 4.56 -7.88 14.24
CA PHE A 216 3.68 -7.26 13.27
C PHE A 216 4.28 -5.99 12.69
N LEU A 217 3.72 -5.54 11.57
CA LEU A 217 4.08 -4.34 10.85
C LEU A 217 2.85 -3.43 10.72
N ILE A 218 3.06 -2.13 10.86
CA ILE A 218 2.01 -1.13 10.70
C ILE A 218 2.59 0.16 10.13
N HIS A 219 1.83 0.80 9.22
CA HIS A 219 2.20 2.09 8.64
C HIS A 219 1.86 3.23 9.61
N LYS A 220 2.70 4.28 9.65
CA LYS A 220 2.59 5.40 10.59
C LYS A 220 1.20 6.05 10.64
N ASP A 221 0.53 6.12 9.48
CA ASP A 221 -0.78 6.76 9.31
C ASP A 221 -1.92 5.94 9.97
N PHE A 222 -1.72 4.64 10.19
CA PHE A 222 -2.73 3.76 10.78
C PHE A 222 -2.50 3.46 12.27
N ILE A 223 -1.32 3.79 12.80
CA ILE A 223 -0.93 3.46 14.18
C ILE A 223 -1.91 4.03 15.21
N ASP A 224 -2.30 5.30 15.10
CA ASP A 224 -3.17 5.92 16.11
C ASP A 224 -4.57 5.28 16.11
N ALA A 225 -5.17 5.15 14.92
CA ALA A 225 -6.48 4.52 14.76
C ALA A 225 -6.50 3.07 15.29
N PHE A 226 -5.47 2.28 14.97
CA PHE A 226 -5.39 0.90 15.46
C PHE A 226 -5.12 0.83 16.97
N THR A 227 -4.33 1.77 17.52
CA THR A 227 -4.05 1.86 18.96
C THR A 227 -5.34 2.14 19.75
N ASP A 228 -6.19 3.05 19.27
CA ASP A 228 -7.48 3.34 19.90
C ASP A 228 -8.42 2.14 19.87
N ILE A 229 -8.48 1.42 18.74
CA ILE A 229 -9.24 0.17 18.63
C ILE A 229 -8.71 -0.85 19.65
N TYR A 230 -7.40 -1.07 19.68
CA TYR A 230 -6.79 -2.02 20.59
C TYR A 230 -7.06 -1.68 22.06
N LYS A 231 -6.91 -0.41 22.45
CA LYS A 231 -7.23 0.08 23.79
C LYS A 231 -8.68 -0.20 24.18
N SER A 232 -9.63 0.01 23.28
CA SER A 232 -11.05 -0.28 23.54
C SER A 232 -11.32 -1.77 23.82
N TYR A 233 -10.57 -2.67 23.17
CA TYR A 233 -10.66 -4.11 23.44
C TYR A 233 -9.98 -4.47 24.76
N GLN A 234 -8.85 -3.88 25.11
CA GLN A 234 -8.22 -4.06 26.42
C GLN A 234 -9.16 -3.67 27.56
N ASP A 235 -9.75 -2.46 27.49
CA ASP A 235 -10.68 -1.94 28.50
C ASP A 235 -11.94 -2.82 28.64
N LYS A 236 -12.35 -3.52 27.57
CA LYS A 236 -13.51 -4.42 27.56
C LYS A 236 -13.20 -5.85 28.02
N LEU A 237 -12.02 -6.37 27.67
CA LEU A 237 -11.68 -7.79 27.80
C LEU A 237 -10.90 -8.07 29.08
N ILE A 238 -9.83 -7.33 29.37
CA ILE A 238 -8.93 -7.64 30.49
C ILE A 238 -9.67 -7.65 31.85
N PRO A 239 -10.58 -6.70 32.16
CA PRO A 239 -11.31 -6.71 33.43
C PRO A 239 -12.23 -7.91 33.67
N ARG A 240 -12.54 -8.71 32.62
CA ARG A 240 -13.43 -9.88 32.75
C ARG A 240 -12.82 -11.02 33.53
N LYS A 241 -11.48 -11.14 33.53
CA LYS A 241 -10.72 -12.19 34.22
C LYS A 241 -11.20 -13.62 33.90
N ASP A 242 -11.67 -13.84 32.67
CA ASP A 242 -12.10 -15.14 32.14
C ASP A 242 -11.09 -15.74 31.15
N ASN A 243 -10.05 -15.00 30.77
CA ASN A 243 -8.96 -15.46 29.91
C ASN A 243 -7.65 -14.70 30.25
N ILE A 244 -6.51 -15.21 29.77
CA ILE A 244 -5.19 -14.59 29.98
C ILE A 244 -5.03 -13.26 29.22
N TYR A 245 -5.77 -13.06 28.13
CA TYR A 245 -5.74 -11.84 27.30
C TYR A 245 -4.33 -11.30 26.99
N THR A 246 -3.46 -12.16 26.45
CA THR A 246 -2.21 -11.70 25.84
C THR A 246 -2.51 -10.83 24.62
N ASP A 247 -1.52 -10.08 24.17
CA ASP A 247 -1.62 -9.25 22.98
C ASP A 247 -2.17 -9.99 21.76
N GLN A 248 -1.66 -11.20 21.51
CA GLN A 248 -2.09 -12.06 20.41
C GLN A 248 -3.56 -12.49 20.52
N VAL A 249 -4.05 -12.75 21.73
CA VAL A 249 -5.46 -13.07 21.97
C VAL A 249 -6.33 -11.85 21.67
N ILE A 250 -5.93 -10.66 22.13
CA ILE A 250 -6.66 -9.41 21.86
C ILE A 250 -6.66 -9.09 20.37
N TYR A 251 -5.52 -9.18 19.67
CA TYR A 251 -5.49 -9.01 18.22
C TYR A 251 -6.43 -9.99 17.51
N THR A 252 -6.52 -11.24 17.98
CA THR A 252 -7.44 -12.25 17.42
C THR A 252 -8.91 -11.87 17.62
N HIS A 253 -9.29 -11.29 18.77
CA HIS A 253 -10.64 -10.75 18.97
C HIS A 253 -10.94 -9.58 18.03
N ILE A 254 -10.00 -8.68 17.82
CA ILE A 254 -10.17 -7.55 16.89
C ILE A 254 -10.32 -8.10 15.47
N PHE A 255 -9.47 -9.03 15.04
CA PHE A 255 -9.55 -9.66 13.73
C PHE A 255 -10.91 -10.34 13.51
N ARG A 256 -11.40 -11.10 14.49
CA ARG A 256 -12.69 -11.80 14.37
C ARG A 256 -13.84 -10.84 14.09
N ASN A 257 -13.81 -9.66 14.72
CA ASN A 257 -14.87 -8.67 14.57
C ASN A 257 -14.65 -7.71 13.39
N ARG A 258 -13.38 -7.51 12.99
CA ARG A 258 -12.96 -6.52 12.00
C ARG A 258 -11.83 -7.06 11.10
N PRO A 259 -12.07 -8.13 10.32
CA PRO A 259 -11.03 -8.75 9.49
C PRO A 259 -10.52 -7.79 8.40
N GLU A 260 -11.30 -6.79 8.01
CA GLU A 260 -10.93 -5.77 7.01
C GLU A 260 -9.75 -4.90 7.43
N LEU A 261 -9.38 -4.89 8.72
CA LEU A 261 -8.25 -4.11 9.24
C LEU A 261 -6.92 -4.86 9.13
N PHE A 262 -6.91 -6.12 8.71
CA PHE A 262 -5.73 -6.98 8.78
C PHE A 262 -5.29 -7.46 7.40
N LEU A 263 -3.98 -7.64 7.24
CA LEU A 263 -3.36 -8.28 6.08
C LEU A 263 -2.44 -9.41 6.55
N LYS A 264 -2.83 -10.65 6.24
CA LYS A 264 -1.97 -11.84 6.47
C LYS A 264 -0.93 -11.91 5.37
N VAL A 265 0.36 -11.95 5.74
CA VAL A 265 1.47 -12.05 4.78
C VAL A 265 2.22 -13.39 4.84
N GLY A 266 1.87 -14.27 5.78
CA GLY A 266 2.45 -15.60 5.88
C GLY A 266 2.03 -16.33 7.15
N THR A 267 2.76 -17.39 7.49
CA THR A 267 2.50 -18.26 8.65
C THR A 267 3.75 -18.43 9.51
N GLY A 268 3.56 -18.66 10.80
CA GLY A 268 4.62 -18.89 11.79
C GLY A 268 4.97 -17.69 12.66
N TYR A 269 5.49 -17.97 13.85
CA TYR A 269 5.91 -16.95 14.83
C TYR A 269 7.16 -16.22 14.36
N GLY A 270 7.12 -14.89 14.37
CA GLY A 270 8.25 -14.04 13.99
C GLY A 270 8.61 -14.03 12.51
N LYS A 271 8.06 -14.95 11.70
CA LYS A 271 8.38 -15.16 10.28
C LYS A 271 8.19 -13.94 9.40
N ILE A 272 7.40 -12.95 9.83
CA ILE A 272 7.26 -11.67 9.13
C ILE A 272 8.61 -10.99 8.83
N ILE A 273 9.60 -11.12 9.72
CA ILE A 273 10.93 -10.53 9.50
C ILE A 273 11.66 -11.23 8.35
N GLU A 274 11.63 -12.55 8.28
CA GLU A 274 12.22 -13.31 7.16
C GLU A 274 11.54 -12.96 5.83
N LEU A 275 10.21 -12.79 5.84
CA LEU A 275 9.43 -12.42 4.66
C LEU A 275 9.82 -11.05 4.09
N PHE A 276 10.31 -10.12 4.92
CA PHE A 276 10.83 -8.85 4.42
C PHE A 276 12.06 -9.04 3.54
N TYR A 277 12.91 -10.03 3.83
CA TYR A 277 14.09 -10.34 3.03
C TYR A 277 13.74 -11.15 1.77
N ASN A 278 12.68 -11.94 1.83
CA ASN A 278 12.23 -12.81 0.74
C ASN A 278 11.21 -12.11 -0.18
N GLN A 279 11.53 -10.88 -0.63
CA GLN A 279 10.69 -10.19 -1.61
C GLN A 279 10.66 -11.00 -2.92
N LYS A 280 9.47 -11.43 -3.34
CA LYS A 280 9.29 -12.17 -4.60
C LYS A 280 9.58 -11.26 -5.79
N ILE A 281 10.02 -11.83 -6.90
CA ILE A 281 10.29 -11.12 -8.15
C ILE A 281 9.18 -11.46 -9.14
N PHE A 282 8.55 -10.44 -9.70
CA PHE A 282 7.52 -10.53 -10.71
C PHE A 282 8.01 -9.86 -12.00
N VAL A 283 7.81 -10.54 -13.12
CA VAL A 283 8.13 -10.03 -14.45
C VAL A 283 6.90 -10.23 -15.34
N PRO A 284 6.26 -9.17 -15.83
CA PRO A 284 5.13 -9.31 -16.73
C PRO A 284 5.59 -9.70 -18.14
N ILE A 285 4.85 -10.60 -18.79
CA ILE A 285 4.99 -10.86 -20.23
C ILE A 285 4.16 -9.81 -20.97
N LEU A 286 4.81 -8.75 -21.45
CA LEU A 286 4.12 -7.72 -22.22
C LEU A 286 3.83 -8.20 -23.65
N VAL A 287 2.55 -8.19 -24.01
CA VAL A 287 2.03 -8.61 -25.32
C VAL A 287 0.89 -7.70 -25.78
N GLY A 288 0.72 -7.59 -27.09
CA GLY A 288 -0.32 -6.77 -27.73
C GLY A 288 0.03 -5.28 -27.85
N GLY A 289 -1.00 -4.46 -28.13
CA GLY A 289 -0.89 -3.00 -28.21
C GLY A 289 -0.68 -2.31 -26.87
N LEU A 290 -0.43 -0.99 -26.88
CA LEU A 290 -0.16 -0.20 -25.66
C LEU A 290 -1.22 -0.42 -24.58
N GLY A 291 -2.50 -0.40 -24.95
CA GLY A 291 -3.60 -0.56 -23.98
C GLY A 291 -3.53 -1.89 -23.21
N ASN A 292 -3.19 -2.99 -23.90
CA ASN A 292 -2.99 -4.29 -23.26
C ASN A 292 -1.74 -4.28 -22.39
N GLN A 293 -0.62 -3.78 -22.90
CA GLN A 293 0.62 -3.74 -22.13
C GLN A 293 0.49 -2.90 -20.85
N LEU A 294 -0.27 -1.80 -20.88
CA LEU A 294 -0.59 -1.00 -19.69
C LEU A 294 -1.36 -1.81 -18.64
N PHE A 295 -2.38 -2.60 -19.05
CA PHE A 295 -3.09 -3.49 -18.13
C PHE A 295 -2.15 -4.51 -17.49
N ILE A 296 -1.33 -5.18 -18.30
CA ILE A 296 -0.42 -6.24 -17.83
C ILE A 296 0.61 -5.65 -16.85
N LEU A 297 1.26 -4.55 -17.23
CA LEU A 297 2.32 -3.93 -16.47
C LEU A 297 1.79 -3.32 -15.17
N LEU A 298 0.76 -2.49 -15.23
CA LEU A 298 0.25 -1.80 -14.04
C LEU A 298 -0.39 -2.79 -13.07
N SER A 299 -1.13 -3.78 -13.56
CA SER A 299 -1.67 -4.84 -12.69
C SER A 299 -0.54 -5.59 -11.99
N THR A 300 0.46 -6.08 -12.72
CA THR A 300 1.58 -6.83 -12.13
C THR A 300 2.38 -5.96 -11.15
N TYR A 301 2.64 -4.71 -11.52
CA TYR A 301 3.41 -3.77 -10.70
C TYR A 301 2.74 -3.46 -9.38
N PHE A 302 1.45 -3.10 -9.39
CA PHE A 302 0.73 -2.74 -8.17
C PHE A 302 0.39 -3.95 -7.32
N MET A 303 0.04 -5.10 -7.93
CA MET A 303 -0.12 -6.34 -7.16
C MET A 303 1.19 -6.78 -6.50
N ALA A 304 2.35 -6.68 -7.18
CA ALA A 304 3.65 -6.95 -6.57
C ALA A 304 3.94 -5.98 -5.43
N MET A 305 3.69 -4.68 -5.63
CA MET A 305 3.87 -3.66 -4.61
C MET A 305 3.02 -3.95 -3.36
N ASP A 306 1.74 -4.22 -3.53
CA ASP A 306 0.80 -4.51 -2.44
C ASP A 306 1.17 -5.78 -1.65
N ASN A 307 1.94 -6.69 -2.28
CA ASN A 307 2.47 -7.92 -1.68
C ASN A 307 3.97 -7.84 -1.30
N ASN A 308 4.53 -6.63 -1.12
CA ASN A 308 5.94 -6.40 -0.76
C ASN A 308 6.94 -7.17 -1.64
N SER A 309 6.67 -7.14 -2.93
CA SER A 309 7.44 -7.85 -3.93
C SER A 309 7.94 -6.87 -4.98
N LYS A 310 8.94 -7.29 -5.75
CA LYS A 310 9.57 -6.47 -6.78
C LYS A 310 8.95 -6.80 -8.13
N CYS A 311 8.68 -5.77 -8.94
CA CYS A 311 8.30 -5.94 -10.34
C CYS A 311 9.41 -5.39 -11.23
N PHE A 312 9.81 -6.14 -12.25
CA PHE A 312 10.78 -5.70 -13.26
C PHE A 312 10.24 -5.90 -14.65
N ILE A 313 10.60 -4.99 -15.55
CA ILE A 313 10.46 -5.18 -16.98
C ILE A 313 11.69 -5.94 -17.49
N ASN A 314 11.47 -6.99 -18.29
CA ASN A 314 12.56 -7.76 -18.89
C ASN A 314 13.21 -6.97 -20.04
N SER A 315 14.49 -6.62 -19.90
CA SER A 315 15.23 -5.81 -20.87
C SER A 315 15.56 -6.54 -22.18
N ILE A 316 15.40 -7.87 -22.24
CA ILE A 316 15.86 -8.69 -23.39
C ILE A 316 14.92 -8.57 -24.60
N LYS A 317 13.66 -8.19 -24.41
CA LYS A 317 12.70 -8.04 -25.52
C LYS A 317 12.41 -6.56 -25.77
N PRO A 318 12.55 -6.06 -27.02
CA PRO A 318 12.02 -4.75 -27.38
C PRO A 318 10.54 -4.72 -27.00
N GLN A 319 10.15 -3.78 -26.15
CA GLN A 319 8.75 -3.54 -25.84
C GLN A 319 8.16 -2.61 -26.88
N SER A 320 8.16 -3.10 -28.12
CA SER A 320 7.51 -2.46 -29.25
C SER A 320 6.12 -3.05 -29.41
N SER A 321 5.16 -2.22 -29.79
CA SER A 321 3.85 -2.72 -30.23
C SER A 321 3.92 -3.28 -31.64
N ILE A 322 3.02 -4.20 -31.98
CA ILE A 322 2.72 -4.53 -33.38
C ILE A 322 2.13 -3.33 -34.16
N HIS A 323 1.72 -2.27 -33.47
CA HIS A 323 1.07 -1.09 -34.07
C HIS A 323 2.00 0.11 -34.23
N THR A 324 3.15 0.16 -33.55
CA THR A 324 4.06 1.31 -33.57
C THR A 324 5.53 0.91 -33.43
N ASN A 325 6.42 1.79 -33.87
CA ASN A 325 7.87 1.68 -33.66
C ASN A 325 8.33 2.35 -32.35
N ILE A 326 7.40 2.77 -31.49
CA ILE A 326 7.76 3.43 -30.23
C ILE A 326 8.32 2.38 -29.28
N ASN A 327 9.51 2.64 -28.74
CA ASN A 327 10.04 1.86 -27.63
C ASN A 327 9.41 2.35 -26.32
N TYR A 328 8.52 1.55 -25.74
CA TYR A 328 7.86 1.93 -24.48
C TYR A 328 8.82 1.98 -23.30
N SER A 329 9.86 1.15 -23.28
CA SER A 329 10.86 1.13 -22.22
C SER A 329 11.58 2.47 -22.06
N ASP A 330 11.78 3.21 -23.16
CA ASP A 330 12.44 4.52 -23.16
C ASP A 330 11.47 5.69 -22.94
N ASN A 331 10.16 5.43 -22.98
CA ASN A 331 9.09 6.44 -22.90
C ASN A 331 8.15 6.15 -21.72
N ILE A 332 6.94 5.65 -22.00
CA ILE A 332 5.87 5.48 -21.01
C ILE A 332 6.21 4.46 -19.90
N PHE A 333 7.19 3.56 -20.14
CA PHE A 333 7.66 2.58 -19.16
C PHE A 333 9.04 2.89 -18.56
N LYS A 334 9.60 4.08 -18.81
CA LYS A 334 10.95 4.45 -18.35
C LYS A 334 11.14 4.51 -16.83
N LYS A 335 10.05 4.71 -16.08
CA LYS A 335 10.06 4.77 -14.60
C LYS A 335 10.04 3.39 -13.94
N PHE A 336 9.75 2.34 -14.69
CA PHE A 336 9.79 0.98 -14.17
C PHE A 336 11.23 0.47 -14.15
N LYS A 337 11.54 -0.42 -13.21
CA LYS A 337 12.88 -1.02 -13.14
C LYS A 337 13.03 -2.04 -14.26
N HIS A 338 14.06 -1.87 -15.07
CA HIS A 338 14.43 -2.80 -16.14
C HIS A 338 15.53 -3.74 -15.64
N ASN A 339 15.44 -5.03 -15.94
CA ASN A 339 16.47 -6.00 -15.58
C ASN A 339 16.57 -7.14 -16.60
N THR A 340 17.77 -7.67 -16.77
CA THR A 340 18.04 -8.87 -17.55
C THR A 340 17.83 -10.07 -16.65
N ILE A 341 16.67 -10.71 -16.76
CA ILE A 341 16.31 -11.89 -15.96
C ILE A 341 16.23 -13.09 -16.90
N ASP A 342 17.03 -14.12 -16.61
CA ASP A 342 16.95 -15.40 -17.32
C ASP A 342 15.57 -16.02 -17.12
N GLN A 343 14.85 -16.30 -18.21
CA GLN A 343 13.52 -16.87 -18.13
C GLN A 343 13.53 -18.34 -17.66
N ASN A 344 14.68 -19.02 -17.75
CA ASN A 344 14.82 -20.42 -17.32
C ASN A 344 14.72 -20.60 -15.80
N ILE A 345 14.97 -19.55 -15.02
CA ILE A 345 14.84 -19.58 -13.55
C ILE A 345 13.45 -19.13 -13.06
N MET A 346 12.54 -18.80 -13.99
CA MET A 346 11.24 -18.20 -13.69
C MET A 346 10.13 -19.25 -13.76
N THR A 347 9.22 -19.23 -12.79
CA THR A 347 7.97 -20.00 -12.85
C THR A 347 6.90 -19.19 -13.59
N ILE A 348 6.27 -19.78 -14.60
CA ILE A 348 5.23 -19.12 -15.41
C ILE A 348 3.88 -19.27 -14.73
N TYR A 349 3.21 -18.15 -14.45
CA TYR A 349 1.84 -18.11 -13.96
C TYR A 349 0.93 -17.55 -15.05
N ASN A 350 -0.01 -18.38 -15.51
CA ASN A 350 -1.04 -17.97 -16.47
C ASN A 350 -2.26 -17.45 -15.72
N LEU A 351 -2.45 -16.14 -15.71
CA LEU A 351 -3.56 -15.45 -15.07
C LEU A 351 -4.60 -15.10 -16.14
N SER A 352 -5.76 -15.75 -16.10
CA SER A 352 -6.87 -15.50 -17.02
C SER A 352 -7.80 -14.43 -16.46
N VAL A 353 -8.33 -13.53 -17.29
CA VAL A 353 -9.24 -12.48 -16.83
C VAL A 353 -10.48 -13.07 -16.13
N ARG A 354 -10.85 -12.45 -14.99
CA ARG A 354 -12.10 -12.56 -14.20
C ARG A 354 -12.20 -13.61 -13.10
N ASN A 355 -11.67 -13.25 -11.94
CA ASN A 355 -12.45 -12.87 -10.75
C ASN A 355 -11.43 -12.66 -9.65
N ASP A 356 -11.47 -11.51 -8.98
CA ASP A 356 -10.71 -11.18 -7.77
C ASP A 356 -9.37 -11.93 -7.61
N GLU A 357 -8.54 -11.87 -8.66
CA GLU A 357 -7.27 -12.60 -8.71
C GLU A 357 -6.21 -11.98 -7.81
N THR A 358 -6.54 -10.88 -7.12
CA THR A 358 -5.74 -10.36 -6.00
C THR A 358 -5.40 -11.50 -5.02
N ARG A 359 -6.37 -12.38 -4.75
CA ARG A 359 -6.18 -13.56 -3.89
C ARG A 359 -5.24 -14.60 -4.52
N LYS A 360 -5.39 -14.92 -5.81
CA LYS A 360 -4.49 -15.87 -6.51
C LYS A 360 -3.08 -15.32 -6.67
N PHE A 361 -2.92 -14.01 -6.87
CA PHE A 361 -1.60 -13.37 -6.93
C PHE A 361 -0.89 -13.46 -5.57
N ALA A 362 -1.62 -13.27 -4.48
CA ALA A 362 -1.10 -13.47 -3.12
C ALA A 362 -0.72 -14.94 -2.83
N GLU A 363 -1.36 -15.91 -3.51
CA GLU A 363 -1.06 -17.35 -3.42
C GLU A 363 0.19 -17.77 -4.22
N ILE A 364 0.79 -16.90 -5.05
CA ILE A 364 2.04 -17.19 -5.77
C ILE A 364 3.19 -17.33 -4.77
N ASP A 365 3.76 -18.53 -4.61
CA ASP A 365 4.77 -18.80 -3.58
C ASP A 365 6.20 -18.98 -4.07
N THR A 366 6.43 -18.91 -5.38
CA THR A 366 7.80 -18.97 -5.92
C THR A 366 8.53 -17.63 -5.85
N GLN A 367 9.86 -17.69 -5.73
CA GLN A 367 10.71 -16.51 -5.61
C GLN A 367 10.80 -15.69 -6.91
N HIS A 368 10.68 -16.34 -8.07
CA HIS A 368 10.88 -15.76 -9.41
C HIS A 368 9.69 -16.11 -10.31
N ASN A 369 8.90 -15.12 -10.69
CA ASN A 369 7.56 -15.32 -11.27
C ASN A 369 7.40 -14.56 -12.58
N LEU A 370 7.09 -15.28 -13.66
CA LEU A 370 6.74 -14.71 -14.94
C LEU A 370 5.21 -14.66 -15.06
N ILE A 371 4.65 -13.46 -15.13
CA ILE A 371 3.19 -13.26 -15.15
C ILE A 371 2.71 -13.17 -16.59
N ASN A 372 1.95 -14.18 -17.02
CA ASN A 372 1.37 -14.27 -18.34
C ASN A 372 -0.15 -14.08 -18.28
N GLY A 373 -0.68 -13.10 -19.01
CA GLY A 373 -2.11 -12.82 -19.06
C GLY A 373 -2.40 -11.35 -19.29
N TYR A 374 -3.52 -11.02 -19.92
CA TYR A 374 -3.86 -9.63 -20.25
C TYR A 374 -4.22 -8.77 -19.02
N LEU A 375 -4.66 -9.40 -17.91
CA LEU A 375 -4.97 -8.72 -16.65
C LEU A 375 -5.89 -7.49 -16.79
N GLN A 376 -6.87 -7.58 -17.69
CA GLN A 376 -7.83 -6.53 -18.04
C GLN A 376 -8.87 -6.29 -16.91
N ASN A 377 -8.40 -5.80 -15.77
CA ASN A 377 -9.20 -5.51 -14.59
C ASN A 377 -8.72 -4.25 -13.86
N TYR A 378 -9.57 -3.22 -13.79
CA TYR A 378 -9.20 -1.94 -13.15
C TYR A 378 -8.93 -2.07 -11.64
N ASN A 379 -9.54 -3.05 -10.97
CA ASN A 379 -9.38 -3.24 -9.52
C ASN A 379 -7.93 -3.53 -9.10
N HIS A 380 -7.10 -4.04 -10.01
CA HIS A 380 -5.68 -4.33 -9.71
C HIS A 380 -4.83 -3.07 -9.45
N PHE A 381 -5.28 -1.90 -9.91
CA PHE A 381 -4.49 -0.68 -9.85
C PHE A 381 -5.29 0.58 -9.48
N HIS A 382 -6.61 0.49 -9.33
CA HIS A 382 -7.46 1.64 -9.04
C HIS A 382 -7.10 2.39 -7.77
N ASN A 383 -6.76 1.67 -6.70
CA ASN A 383 -6.34 2.26 -5.43
C ASN A 383 -5.01 3.04 -5.53
N HIS A 384 -4.33 2.95 -6.67
CA HIS A 384 -3.06 3.61 -6.95
C HIS A 384 -3.17 4.63 -8.09
N TYR A 385 -4.39 5.12 -8.42
CA TYR A 385 -4.62 6.06 -9.52
C TYR A 385 -3.67 7.28 -9.49
N ASP A 386 -3.48 7.88 -8.32
CA ASP A 386 -2.57 9.03 -8.13
C ASP A 386 -1.11 8.72 -8.51
N LYS A 387 -0.69 7.46 -8.34
CA LYS A 387 0.66 7.00 -8.72
C LYS A 387 0.75 6.70 -10.21
N ILE A 388 -0.33 6.22 -10.85
CA ILE A 388 -0.35 5.92 -12.28
C ILE A 388 0.04 7.15 -13.09
N GLU A 389 -0.61 8.29 -12.81
CA GLU A 389 -0.33 9.58 -13.45
C GLU A 389 1.15 9.99 -13.31
N GLN A 390 1.72 9.80 -12.13
CA GLN A 390 3.13 10.13 -11.87
C GLN A 390 4.10 9.19 -12.60
N ILE A 391 3.72 7.93 -12.82
CA ILE A 391 4.60 6.91 -13.40
C ILE A 391 4.57 6.94 -14.93
N LEU A 392 3.41 7.12 -15.56
CA LEU A 392 3.27 7.03 -17.02
C LEU A 392 3.84 8.24 -17.76
N GLU A 393 3.85 9.43 -17.14
CA GLU A 393 4.39 10.67 -17.73
C GLU A 393 3.97 10.91 -19.19
N LEU A 394 2.67 10.83 -19.46
CA LEU A 394 2.13 11.05 -20.80
C LEU A 394 2.51 12.44 -21.34
N PRO A 395 2.70 12.59 -22.67
CA PRO A 395 2.94 13.89 -23.30
C PRO A 395 1.89 14.93 -22.91
N ILE A 396 2.28 16.19 -22.77
CA ILE A 396 1.34 17.27 -22.45
C ILE A 396 0.57 17.64 -23.72
N THR A 397 -0.75 17.49 -23.70
CA THR A 397 -1.66 17.90 -24.77
C THR A 397 -2.71 18.89 -24.23
N PRO A 398 -3.30 19.76 -25.06
CA PRO A 398 -4.25 20.75 -24.59
C PRO A 398 -5.56 20.10 -24.14
N LYS A 399 -6.08 20.54 -22.99
CA LYS A 399 -7.42 20.17 -22.54
C LYS A 399 -8.49 20.86 -23.40
N ARG A 400 -9.45 20.10 -23.92
CA ARG A 400 -10.52 20.57 -24.81
C ARG A 400 -11.89 20.18 -24.26
N GLU A 401 -12.87 21.09 -24.32
CA GLU A 401 -14.28 20.79 -24.01
C GLU A 401 -14.95 20.06 -25.18
N ILE A 402 -14.54 18.82 -25.38
CA ILE A 402 -14.93 17.96 -26.50
C ILE A 402 -15.01 16.50 -26.03
N PHE A 403 -15.71 15.66 -26.78
CA PHE A 403 -15.70 14.21 -26.59
C PHE A 403 -14.65 13.57 -27.50
N PHE A 404 -14.03 12.48 -27.07
CA PHE A 404 -13.35 11.58 -28.01
C PHE A 404 -14.32 10.53 -28.56
N LEU A 405 -14.11 10.09 -29.79
CA LEU A 405 -14.76 8.94 -30.39
C LEU A 405 -13.67 8.03 -30.94
N HIS A 406 -13.50 6.85 -30.36
CA HIS A 406 -12.52 5.89 -30.84
C HIS A 406 -13.18 4.79 -31.65
N VAL A 407 -12.67 4.53 -32.85
CA VAL A 407 -13.10 3.43 -33.73
C VAL A 407 -11.90 2.53 -34.02
N ARG A 408 -12.00 1.24 -33.67
CA ARG A 408 -11.00 0.23 -34.02
C ARG A 408 -11.47 -0.51 -35.27
N LEU A 409 -10.69 -0.49 -36.36
CA LEU A 409 -11.04 -1.18 -37.60
C LEU A 409 -10.03 -2.26 -38.00
N GLY A 410 -8.73 -2.00 -37.88
CA GLY A 410 -7.65 -2.72 -38.58
C GLY A 410 -7.62 -4.22 -38.34
N ASP A 411 -6.83 -4.68 -37.37
CA ASP A 411 -6.64 -6.11 -37.06
C ASP A 411 -7.94 -6.85 -36.67
N PHE A 412 -8.96 -6.11 -36.23
CA PHE A 412 -10.26 -6.67 -35.83
C PHE A 412 -11.16 -7.10 -36.99
N ASN A 413 -11.03 -6.50 -38.19
CA ASN A 413 -11.82 -6.89 -39.36
C ASN A 413 -11.38 -8.22 -40.01
N TYR A 414 -10.18 -8.69 -39.69
CA TYR A 414 -9.58 -9.87 -40.34
C TYR A 414 -9.34 -11.05 -39.38
N THR A 415 -9.56 -10.87 -38.07
CA THR A 415 -9.34 -11.91 -37.06
C THR A 415 -10.67 -12.57 -36.64
N PRO A 416 -10.88 -13.88 -36.90
CA PRO A 416 -12.11 -14.58 -36.50
C PRO A 416 -12.44 -14.42 -35.00
N GLY A 417 -13.66 -13.96 -34.70
CA GLY A 417 -14.20 -13.74 -33.35
C GLY A 417 -13.87 -12.39 -32.71
N HIS A 418 -13.11 -11.52 -33.38
CA HIS A 418 -12.99 -10.10 -33.04
C HIS A 418 -14.00 -9.20 -33.77
N ILE A 419 -14.73 -9.75 -34.75
CA ILE A 419 -15.73 -9.03 -35.53
C ILE A 419 -16.97 -8.77 -34.67
N LEU A 420 -17.14 -7.53 -34.24
CA LEU A 420 -18.33 -7.03 -33.55
C LEU A 420 -19.05 -6.03 -34.46
N ASN A 421 -20.35 -6.21 -34.68
CA ASN A 421 -21.15 -5.17 -35.34
C ASN A 421 -21.41 -4.05 -34.33
N LEU A 422 -20.69 -2.94 -34.46
CA LEU A 422 -20.80 -1.79 -33.57
C LEU A 422 -21.73 -0.68 -34.09
N ASP A 423 -22.44 -0.87 -35.20
CA ASP A 423 -23.26 0.18 -35.80
C ASP A 423 -24.31 0.72 -34.81
N ASN A 424 -25.01 -0.21 -34.15
CA ASN A 424 -26.04 0.12 -33.18
C ASN A 424 -25.45 0.73 -31.90
N TYR A 425 -24.30 0.21 -31.46
CA TYR A 425 -23.55 0.74 -30.33
C TYR A 425 -23.16 2.21 -30.56
N TYR A 426 -22.49 2.51 -31.67
CA TYR A 426 -22.06 3.88 -31.96
C TYR A 426 -23.26 4.82 -32.11
N LYS A 427 -24.33 4.42 -32.81
CA LYS A 427 -25.55 5.25 -32.94
C LYS A 427 -26.15 5.59 -31.58
N LYS A 428 -26.39 4.58 -30.74
CA LYS A 428 -26.94 4.78 -29.38
C LYS A 428 -26.04 5.65 -28.51
N ALA A 429 -24.73 5.44 -28.57
CA ALA A 429 -23.76 6.20 -27.79
C ALA A 429 -23.72 7.67 -28.22
N ILE A 430 -23.72 7.94 -29.53
CA ILE A 430 -23.75 9.29 -30.10
C ILE A 430 -25.08 9.98 -29.74
N ASP A 431 -26.22 9.30 -29.91
CA ASP A 431 -27.55 9.84 -29.57
C ASP A 431 -27.65 10.18 -28.09
N PHE A 432 -27.14 9.32 -27.21
CA PHE A 432 -27.12 9.58 -25.76
C PHE A 432 -26.38 10.89 -25.43
N ILE A 433 -25.22 11.11 -26.05
CA ILE A 433 -24.44 12.34 -25.84
C ILE A 433 -25.18 13.55 -26.43
N LEU A 434 -25.66 13.47 -27.67
CA LEU A 434 -26.31 14.60 -28.34
C LEU A 434 -27.65 15.00 -27.71
N ASN A 435 -28.38 14.04 -27.12
CA ASN A 435 -29.59 14.33 -26.35
C ASN A 435 -29.31 15.16 -25.09
N LYS A 436 -28.09 15.07 -24.54
CA LYS A 436 -27.66 15.84 -23.36
C LYS A 436 -26.87 17.11 -23.73
N PHE A 437 -26.17 17.07 -24.86
CA PHE A 437 -25.29 18.12 -25.35
C PHE A 437 -25.54 18.33 -26.85
N ILE A 438 -26.54 19.13 -27.19
CA ILE A 438 -27.01 19.30 -28.58
C ILE A 438 -25.93 19.78 -29.55
N THR A 439 -24.93 20.52 -29.05
CA THR A 439 -23.80 21.02 -29.83
C THR A 439 -22.50 20.25 -29.58
N ALA A 440 -22.58 19.02 -29.07
CA ALA A 440 -21.39 18.22 -28.80
C ALA A 440 -20.59 17.98 -30.08
N LYS A 441 -19.27 18.08 -29.93
CA LYS A 441 -18.30 17.77 -30.98
C LYS A 441 -17.46 16.59 -30.54
N PHE A 442 -16.88 15.91 -31.52
CA PHE A 442 -16.08 14.72 -31.31
C PHE A 442 -14.74 14.82 -32.02
N VAL A 443 -13.66 14.40 -31.35
CA VAL A 443 -12.38 14.10 -32.01
C VAL A 443 -12.35 12.60 -32.30
N LEU A 444 -12.14 12.23 -33.57
CA LEU A 444 -12.09 10.83 -33.98
C LEU A 444 -10.67 10.27 -33.87
N PHE A 445 -10.53 9.15 -33.16
CA PHE A 445 -9.29 8.37 -33.06
C PHE A 445 -9.50 6.99 -33.66
N SER A 446 -8.54 6.50 -34.43
CA SER A 446 -8.59 5.18 -35.05
C SER A 446 -7.22 4.73 -35.50
N ASP A 447 -7.04 3.42 -35.59
CA ASP A 447 -5.94 2.81 -36.32
C ASP A 447 -6.08 2.96 -37.85
N GLU A 448 -7.28 3.27 -38.35
CA GLU A 448 -7.54 3.67 -39.74
C GLU A 448 -8.41 4.94 -39.82
N PRO A 449 -7.85 6.14 -39.56
CA PRO A 449 -8.61 7.38 -39.38
C PRO A 449 -9.58 7.72 -40.53
N ASP A 450 -9.13 7.60 -41.78
CA ASP A 450 -9.95 7.94 -42.95
C ASP A 450 -11.13 6.97 -43.14
N ASN A 451 -10.89 5.67 -42.97
CA ASN A 451 -11.91 4.64 -43.06
C ASN A 451 -12.91 4.75 -41.90
N ALA A 452 -12.43 5.00 -40.69
CA ALA A 452 -13.26 5.26 -39.52
C ALA A 452 -14.15 6.49 -39.72
N LYS A 453 -13.60 7.58 -40.29
CA LYS A 453 -14.36 8.79 -40.57
C LYS A 453 -15.48 8.52 -41.56
N ARG A 454 -15.19 7.78 -42.64
CA ARG A 454 -16.20 7.37 -43.62
C ARG A 454 -17.27 6.46 -43.00
N TYR A 455 -16.85 5.48 -42.20
CA TYR A 455 -17.74 4.55 -41.50
C TYR A 455 -18.70 5.29 -40.57
N ILE A 456 -18.18 6.15 -39.69
CA ILE A 456 -18.98 6.93 -38.74
C ILE A 456 -19.93 7.89 -39.48
N LYS A 457 -19.47 8.57 -40.54
CA LYS A 457 -20.34 9.45 -41.35
C LYS A 457 -21.44 8.70 -42.10
N ASN A 458 -21.21 7.44 -42.48
CA ASN A 458 -22.24 6.63 -43.11
C ASN A 458 -23.33 6.21 -42.11
N ILE A 459 -22.95 5.82 -40.89
CA ILE A 459 -23.92 5.39 -39.87
C ILE A 459 -24.57 6.58 -39.14
N TYR A 460 -23.91 7.73 -39.09
CA TYR A 460 -24.40 8.95 -38.41
C TYR A 460 -23.98 10.23 -39.17
N PRO A 461 -24.69 10.62 -40.24
CA PRO A 461 -24.25 11.71 -41.14
C PRO A 461 -24.08 13.09 -40.48
N THR A 462 -24.91 13.38 -39.47
CA THR A 462 -25.01 14.70 -38.81
C THR A 462 -23.95 14.94 -37.72
N ILE A 463 -23.10 13.96 -37.40
CA ILE A 463 -22.08 14.09 -36.35
C ILE A 463 -21.07 15.20 -36.66
N MET A 464 -20.74 16.01 -35.66
CA MET A 464 -19.70 17.04 -35.77
C MET A 464 -18.34 16.48 -35.36
N LEU A 465 -17.46 16.28 -36.34
CA LEU A 465 -16.09 15.79 -36.12
C LEU A 465 -15.09 16.95 -36.23
N GLU A 466 -14.21 17.09 -35.25
CA GLU A 466 -13.01 17.92 -35.31
C GLU A 466 -11.80 17.04 -35.63
N ASN A 467 -10.77 17.63 -36.24
CA ASN A 467 -9.52 16.92 -36.48
C ASN A 467 -8.78 16.71 -35.14
N ASN A 468 -8.07 15.59 -35.04
CA ASN A 468 -7.05 15.41 -34.00
C ASN A 468 -5.87 16.35 -34.25
N THR A 469 -5.09 16.61 -33.21
CA THR A 469 -3.95 17.55 -33.30
C THR A 469 -2.62 16.89 -33.63
N PHE A 470 -2.53 15.56 -33.54
CA PHE A 470 -1.27 14.81 -33.62
C PHE A 470 -1.32 13.72 -34.70
N ASN A 471 -0.25 13.64 -35.49
CA ASN A 471 -0.13 12.67 -36.59
C ASN A 471 0.50 11.36 -36.08
N ASN A 472 -0.33 10.37 -35.75
CA ASN A 472 0.05 8.95 -35.57
C ASN A 472 1.05 8.66 -34.44
N ASN A 473 1.14 9.52 -33.41
CA ASN A 473 1.86 9.20 -32.18
C ASN A 473 0.87 8.72 -31.12
N GLU A 474 0.89 7.42 -30.83
CA GLU A 474 -0.09 6.82 -29.91
C GLU A 474 -0.02 7.38 -28.47
N LEU A 475 1.14 7.86 -28.01
CA LEU A 475 1.25 8.44 -26.67
C LEU A 475 0.59 9.83 -26.63
N GLU A 476 0.71 10.60 -27.70
CA GLU A 476 0.03 11.88 -27.86
C GLU A 476 -1.48 11.69 -28.05
N GLU A 477 -1.90 10.70 -28.83
CA GLU A 477 -3.32 10.34 -29.00
C GLU A 477 -3.96 9.89 -27.68
N LEU A 478 -3.27 9.03 -26.91
CA LEU A 478 -3.75 8.62 -25.58
C LEU A 478 -3.90 9.82 -24.64
N SER A 479 -2.94 10.74 -24.69
CA SER A 479 -2.99 11.99 -23.93
C SER A 479 -4.14 12.90 -24.41
N GLU A 480 -4.37 13.01 -25.72
CA GLU A 480 -5.45 13.83 -26.28
C GLU A 480 -6.83 13.26 -25.91
N MET A 481 -7.01 11.93 -25.98
CA MET A 481 -8.23 11.26 -25.51
C MET A 481 -8.48 11.52 -24.01
N ARG A 482 -7.44 11.40 -23.19
CA ARG A 482 -7.49 11.75 -21.76
C ARG A 482 -7.93 13.20 -21.54
N ASN A 483 -7.46 14.12 -22.38
CA ASN A 483 -7.70 15.56 -22.25
C ASN A 483 -8.97 16.07 -22.97
N CYS A 484 -9.75 15.18 -23.58
CA CYS A 484 -11.13 15.44 -24.01
C CYS A 484 -12.04 15.53 -22.77
N ARG A 485 -12.18 16.73 -22.21
CA ARG A 485 -12.75 16.95 -20.86
C ARG A 485 -14.18 16.46 -20.71
N LEU A 486 -14.99 16.43 -21.77
CA LEU A 486 -16.38 15.99 -21.66
C LEU A 486 -16.51 14.46 -21.56
N GLY A 487 -15.48 13.71 -21.95
CA GLY A 487 -15.44 12.25 -21.94
C GLY A 487 -15.29 11.66 -23.33
N GLY A 488 -15.93 10.52 -23.61
CA GLY A 488 -15.86 9.91 -24.93
C GLY A 488 -16.52 8.54 -25.07
N ILE A 489 -16.51 8.06 -26.31
CA ILE A 489 -17.04 6.76 -26.72
C ILE A 489 -15.86 5.86 -27.08
N SER A 490 -15.71 4.76 -26.37
CA SER A 490 -14.68 3.75 -26.64
C SER A 490 -15.18 2.72 -27.64
N GLY A 491 -14.38 2.34 -28.63
CA GLY A 491 -14.59 1.08 -29.34
C GLY A 491 -14.33 -0.13 -28.44
N HIS A 492 -14.32 -1.33 -29.04
CA HIS A 492 -13.87 -2.58 -28.39
C HIS A 492 -12.33 -2.62 -28.19
N SER A 493 -11.76 -1.53 -27.68
CA SER A 493 -10.31 -1.28 -27.64
C SER A 493 -9.86 -0.99 -26.21
N THR A 494 -8.84 -1.71 -25.74
CA THR A 494 -8.18 -1.39 -24.46
C THR A 494 -7.41 -0.07 -24.53
N PHE A 495 -7.00 0.39 -25.71
CA PHE A 495 -6.32 1.69 -25.86
C PHE A 495 -7.27 2.86 -25.55
N ALA A 496 -8.47 2.85 -26.14
CA ALA A 496 -9.50 3.85 -25.87
C ALA A 496 -10.04 3.78 -24.44
N TRP A 497 -10.09 2.57 -23.88
CA TRP A 497 -10.43 2.35 -22.48
C TRP A 497 -9.54 3.18 -21.56
N TRP A 498 -8.22 3.18 -21.78
CA TRP A 498 -7.27 3.98 -21.01
C TRP A 498 -7.47 5.48 -21.19
N GLY A 499 -7.82 5.94 -22.39
CA GLY A 499 -8.16 7.35 -22.63
C GLY A 499 -9.32 7.82 -21.75
N GLY A 500 -10.38 7.02 -21.62
CA GLY A 500 -11.49 7.32 -20.72
C GLY A 500 -11.15 7.16 -19.24
N TYR A 501 -10.39 6.12 -18.88
CA TYR A 501 -10.01 5.85 -17.49
C TYR A 501 -9.13 6.96 -16.92
N LEU A 502 -8.11 7.40 -17.65
CA LEU A 502 -7.14 8.43 -17.23
C LEU A 502 -7.67 9.87 -17.28
N ASN A 503 -8.85 10.08 -17.86
CA ASN A 503 -9.47 11.40 -17.90
C ASN A 503 -9.80 11.88 -16.47
N ASP A 504 -9.21 12.99 -16.05
CA ASP A 504 -9.28 13.46 -14.66
C ASP A 504 -10.54 14.28 -14.34
N ASN A 505 -11.45 14.48 -15.29
CA ASN A 505 -12.68 15.22 -15.04
C ASN A 505 -13.70 14.35 -14.29
N PRO A 506 -14.14 14.72 -13.07
CA PRO A 506 -15.15 13.95 -12.33
C PRO A 506 -16.53 13.94 -13.00
N ASN A 507 -16.80 14.90 -13.90
CA ASN A 507 -18.06 15.01 -14.63
C ASN A 507 -18.01 14.40 -16.04
N LYS A 508 -16.91 13.70 -16.38
CA LYS A 508 -16.76 13.05 -17.69
C LYS A 508 -17.87 12.03 -17.95
N ILE A 509 -18.25 11.87 -19.21
CA ILE A 509 -19.14 10.80 -19.66
C ILE A 509 -18.33 9.86 -20.54
N ILE A 510 -17.98 8.68 -20.00
CA ILE A 510 -17.36 7.62 -20.78
C ILE A 510 -18.40 6.56 -21.10
N ILE A 511 -18.52 6.22 -22.39
CA ILE A 511 -19.36 5.12 -22.87
C ILE A 511 -18.45 3.98 -23.32
N LEU A 512 -18.66 2.80 -22.75
CA LEU A 512 -17.95 1.56 -23.09
C LEU A 512 -18.92 0.53 -23.69
N PRO A 513 -18.47 -0.32 -24.62
CA PRO A 513 -19.27 -1.46 -25.06
C PRO A 513 -19.39 -2.49 -23.94
N ASP A 514 -20.51 -3.21 -23.91
CA ASP A 514 -20.73 -4.34 -22.98
C ASP A 514 -19.87 -5.57 -23.32
N LYS A 515 -19.29 -5.59 -24.53
CA LYS A 515 -18.40 -6.65 -25.02
C LYS A 515 -17.20 -6.07 -25.77
N PHE A 516 -16.03 -6.66 -25.53
CA PHE A 516 -14.79 -6.31 -26.24
C PHE A 516 -14.37 -7.37 -27.27
N THR A 517 -14.84 -8.61 -27.15
CA THR A 517 -14.61 -9.72 -28.10
C THR A 517 -15.80 -10.68 -28.09
N ASN A 518 -15.91 -11.59 -29.07
CA ASN A 518 -16.90 -12.69 -29.03
C ASN A 518 -16.41 -13.95 -28.31
N HIS A 519 -15.12 -14.01 -27.98
CA HIS A 519 -14.49 -15.20 -27.37
C HIS A 519 -14.65 -15.24 -25.85
N GLU A 520 -15.01 -14.11 -25.26
CA GLU A 520 -15.09 -13.92 -23.82
C GLU A 520 -16.51 -13.51 -23.40
N SER A 521 -16.96 -14.01 -22.24
CA SER A 521 -18.35 -13.89 -21.80
C SER A 521 -18.59 -12.89 -20.67
N ASP A 522 -17.68 -12.82 -19.71
CA ASP A 522 -17.68 -11.78 -18.67
C ASP A 522 -16.98 -10.53 -19.23
N PHE A 523 -17.00 -9.35 -18.61
CA PHE A 523 -16.14 -8.18 -18.91
C PHE A 523 -16.11 -7.25 -17.68
N SER A 524 -16.53 -7.75 -16.51
CA SER A 524 -16.75 -6.98 -15.28
C SER A 524 -15.52 -6.18 -14.86
N GLY A 525 -14.32 -6.76 -14.97
CA GLY A 525 -13.05 -6.07 -14.69
C GLY A 525 -12.76 -4.88 -15.61
N MET A 526 -13.41 -4.76 -16.76
CA MET A 526 -13.27 -3.61 -17.66
C MET A 526 -14.22 -2.46 -17.29
N PHE A 527 -15.18 -2.66 -16.40
CA PHE A 527 -16.21 -1.65 -16.12
C PHE A 527 -15.88 -0.89 -14.83
N TYR A 528 -15.10 0.17 -14.96
CA TYR A 528 -14.76 1.06 -13.84
C TYR A 528 -15.94 1.95 -13.43
N PRO A 529 -15.95 2.47 -12.17
CA PRO A 529 -17.06 3.26 -11.67
C PRO A 529 -17.37 4.45 -12.57
N ASN A 530 -18.66 4.74 -12.73
CA ASN A 530 -19.21 5.84 -13.53
C ASN A 530 -19.07 5.70 -15.06
N ALA A 531 -18.48 4.62 -15.58
CA ALA A 531 -18.58 4.31 -17.01
C ALA A 531 -20.01 3.87 -17.36
N ILE A 532 -20.54 4.38 -18.47
CA ILE A 532 -21.84 3.98 -19.02
C ILE A 532 -21.61 2.80 -19.94
N ILE A 533 -22.24 1.67 -19.63
CA ILE A 533 -22.11 0.45 -20.43
C ILE A 533 -23.28 0.39 -21.42
N MET A 534 -22.97 0.20 -22.70
CA MET A 534 -23.95 0.07 -23.75
C MET A 534 -23.78 -1.22 -24.54
N THR A 535 -24.91 -1.83 -24.88
CA THR A 535 -24.96 -3.08 -25.64
C THR A 535 -24.41 -2.90 -27.05
N VAL A 536 -23.48 -3.78 -27.43
CA VAL A 536 -23.04 -3.98 -28.82
C VAL A 536 -24.17 -4.53 -29.68
#